data_AF-A0A7K3UN36-F1
#
_entry.id   AF-A0A7K3UN36-F1
#
_cell.length_a   1.000
_cell.length_b   1.000
_cell.length_c   1.000
_cell.angle_alpha   90.00
_cell.angle_beta   90.00
_cell.angle_gamma   90.00
#
_symmetry.space_group_name_H-M   'P 1'
#
loop_
_entity.id
_entity.type
_entity.pdbx_description
1 polymer ?
#
loop_
_entity_poly.entity_id
_entity_poly.type
_entity_poly.pdbx_seq_one_letter_code
_entity_poly.pdbx_strand_id
1 'polypeptide(L)'
;MLIMDRDCKRGGERFAIPTQGEVQGKLTVLEVVAITCLREVLASKNAFAVAALKKKVLRAMKEQCAPFGLSSEDETSVLEYACEFFEEASKEAARQAARKVAAKSAGTARSRASGHG
;
A
#
# COMPACT_ATOMS: atom_id res chain seq x y z
N MET A 1 1.96 -8.67 -14.23
CA MET A 1 2.93 -8.89 -13.14
C MET A 1 4.28 -8.31 -13.54
N LEU A 2 5.01 -7.70 -12.60
CA LEU A 2 6.42 -7.33 -12.83
C LEU A 2 7.29 -8.58 -12.65
N ILE A 3 8.28 -8.77 -13.52
CA ILE A 3 9.26 -9.85 -13.40
C ILE A 3 10.57 -9.21 -12.98
N MET A 4 11.11 -9.62 -11.84
CA MET A 4 12.39 -9.14 -11.33
C MET A 4 13.47 -10.17 -11.66
N ASP A 5 14.71 -9.73 -11.87
CA ASP A 5 15.86 -10.65 -12.05
C ASP A 5 16.00 -11.66 -10.90
N ARG A 6 15.57 -11.26 -9.70
CA ARG A 6 15.55 -12.11 -8.50
C ARG A 6 14.49 -13.22 -8.57
N ASP A 7 13.44 -13.07 -9.37
CA ASP A 7 12.47 -14.15 -9.61
C ASP A 7 13.08 -15.29 -10.43
N CYS A 8 14.09 -14.98 -11.25
CA CYS A 8 14.85 -15.96 -12.03
C CYS A 8 16.07 -16.53 -11.26
N LYS A 9 16.51 -15.87 -10.19
CA LYS A 9 17.62 -16.32 -9.32
C LYS A 9 17.04 -17.00 -8.08
N ARG A 10 16.80 -18.31 -8.14
CA ARG A 10 16.41 -19.13 -6.97
C ARG A 10 17.47 -19.01 -5.88
N GLY A 11 17.04 -18.93 -4.61
CA GLY A 11 17.92 -18.79 -3.46
C GLY A 11 18.92 -19.95 -3.34
N GLY A 12 20.12 -19.71 -3.88
CA GLY A 12 21.16 -20.72 -4.02
C GLY A 12 20.82 -21.72 -5.13
N GLU A 13 21.85 -22.20 -5.83
CA GLU A 13 21.79 -23.17 -6.93
C GLU A 13 21.17 -24.55 -6.55
N ARG A 14 20.57 -24.68 -5.35
CA ARG A 14 20.21 -25.95 -4.72
C ARG A 14 18.71 -26.20 -4.54
N PHE A 15 17.83 -25.20 -4.66
CA PHE A 15 16.41 -25.40 -4.38
C PHE A 15 15.51 -25.10 -5.58
N ALA A 16 14.70 -26.10 -5.95
CA ALA A 16 13.69 -25.93 -6.98
C ALA A 16 12.39 -25.27 -6.48
N ILE A 17 12.25 -25.10 -5.17
CA ILE A 17 11.09 -24.51 -4.50
C ILE A 17 11.63 -23.36 -3.64
N PRO A 18 11.02 -22.15 -3.69
CA PRO A 18 11.44 -21.06 -2.83
C PRO A 18 11.27 -21.45 -1.35
N THR A 19 12.22 -21.04 -0.53
CA THR A 19 12.13 -21.19 0.92
C THR A 19 11.02 -20.31 1.49
N GLN A 20 10.51 -20.65 2.67
CA GLN A 20 9.50 -19.82 3.36
C GLN A 20 10.00 -18.38 3.57
N GLY A 21 11.27 -18.20 3.93
CA GLY A 21 11.86 -16.87 4.12
C GLY A 21 11.91 -16.04 2.84
N GLU A 22 12.12 -16.67 1.68
CA GLU A 22 12.04 -15.97 0.38
C GLU A 22 10.61 -15.55 0.05
N VAL A 23 9.62 -16.41 0.31
CA VAL A 23 8.20 -16.07 0.10
C VAL A 23 7.79 -14.93 1.02
N GLN A 24 8.08 -15.02 2.31
CA GLN A 24 7.78 -13.97 3.29
C GLN A 24 8.48 -12.66 2.94
N GLY A 25 9.78 -12.70 2.63
CA GLY A 25 10.54 -11.52 2.24
C GLY A 25 9.96 -10.82 1.00
N LYS A 26 9.52 -11.58 -0.01
CA LYS A 26 8.84 -11.02 -1.19
C LYS A 26 7.52 -10.34 -0.82
N LEU A 27 6.68 -11.00 -0.02
CA LEU A 27 5.41 -10.43 0.43
C LEU A 27 5.63 -9.13 1.22
N THR A 28 6.59 -9.10 2.14
CA THR A 28 6.94 -7.90 2.91
C THR A 28 7.44 -6.75 2.03
N VAL A 29 8.27 -7.03 1.02
CA VAL A 29 8.72 -5.99 0.07
C VAL A 29 7.54 -5.40 -0.69
N LEU A 30 6.65 -6.25 -1.22
CA LEU A 30 5.46 -5.79 -1.94
C LEU A 30 4.54 -4.96 -1.04
N GLU A 31 4.32 -5.41 0.18
CA GLU A 31 3.50 -4.70 1.18
C GLU A 31 4.09 -3.32 1.49
N VAL A 32 5.38 -3.23 1.83
CA VAL A 32 6.03 -1.97 2.17
C VAL A 32 6.00 -0.98 1.01
N VAL A 33 6.26 -1.44 -0.22
CA VAL A 33 6.19 -0.61 -1.42
C VAL A 33 4.75 -0.15 -1.66
N ALA A 34 3.78 -1.06 -1.62
CA ALA A 34 2.38 -0.75 -1.85
C ALA A 34 1.84 0.27 -0.83
N ILE A 35 2.07 0.03 0.47
CA ILE A 35 1.59 0.92 1.55
C ILE A 35 2.24 2.29 1.42
N THR A 36 3.57 2.35 1.25
CA THR A 36 4.29 3.63 1.13
C THR A 36 3.77 4.45 -0.04
N CYS A 37 3.72 3.85 -1.25
CA CYS A 37 3.26 4.55 -2.44
C CYS A 37 1.78 4.96 -2.34
N LEU A 38 0.92 4.06 -1.85
CA LEU A 38 -0.50 4.33 -1.74
C LEU A 38 -0.77 5.46 -0.73
N ARG A 39 -0.07 5.49 0.41
CA ARG A 39 -0.20 6.56 1.41
C ARG A 39 0.16 7.93 0.84
N GLU A 40 1.29 8.04 0.14
CA GLU A 40 1.73 9.29 -0.48
C GLU A 40 0.73 9.77 -1.54
N VAL A 41 0.23 8.86 -2.38
CA VAL A 41 -0.76 9.18 -3.41
C VAL A 41 -2.11 9.59 -2.81
N LEU A 42 -2.53 8.97 -1.71
CA LEU A 42 -3.80 9.27 -1.06
C LEU A 42 -3.76 10.59 -0.29
N ALA A 43 -2.63 10.94 0.31
CA ALA A 43 -2.46 12.19 1.06
C ALA A 43 -2.70 13.44 0.21
N SER A 44 -2.53 13.36 -1.11
CA SER A 44 -2.70 14.49 -2.04
C SER A 44 -4.03 14.50 -2.80
N LYS A 45 -4.94 13.53 -2.56
CA LYS A 45 -6.18 13.36 -3.34
C LYS A 45 -7.41 13.76 -2.55
N ASN A 46 -8.43 14.26 -3.26
CA ASN A 46 -9.76 14.46 -2.69
C ASN A 46 -10.56 13.13 -2.65
N ALA A 47 -11.67 13.12 -1.90
CA ALA A 47 -12.47 11.91 -1.68
C ALA A 47 -12.96 11.23 -2.97
N PHE A 48 -13.35 12.02 -3.99
CA PHE A 48 -13.76 11.48 -5.28
C PHE A 48 -12.62 10.75 -6.00
N ALA A 49 -11.43 11.35 -6.03
CA ALA A 49 -10.25 10.74 -6.62
C ALA A 49 -9.79 9.48 -5.87
N VAL A 50 -9.93 9.46 -4.54
CA VAL A 50 -9.68 8.28 -3.69
C VAL A 50 -10.65 7.15 -4.04
N ALA A 51 -11.95 7.43 -4.12
CA ALA A 51 -12.97 6.44 -4.47
C ALA A 51 -12.75 5.88 -5.89
N ALA A 52 -12.40 6.73 -6.85
CA ALA A 52 -12.06 6.32 -8.21
C ALA A 52 -10.82 5.42 -8.25
N LEU A 53 -9.80 5.72 -7.45
CA LEU A 53 -8.60 4.88 -7.33
C LEU A 53 -8.93 3.52 -6.71
N LYS A 54 -9.73 3.47 -5.64
CA LYS A 54 -10.19 2.21 -5.03
C LYS A 54 -10.87 1.31 -6.07
N LYS A 55 -11.81 1.85 -6.84
CA LYS A 55 -12.49 1.10 -7.92
C LYS A 55 -11.51 0.56 -8.97
N LYS A 56 -10.51 1.34 -9.35
CA LYS A 56 -9.47 0.88 -10.29
C LYS A 56 -8.63 -0.27 -9.72
N VAL A 57 -8.24 -0.19 -8.44
CA VAL A 57 -7.50 -1.26 -7.76
C VAL A 57 -8.32 -2.54 -7.71
N LEU A 58 -9.58 -2.48 -7.26
CA LEU A 58 -10.45 -3.66 -7.18
C LEU A 58 -10.69 -4.30 -8.55
N ARG A 59 -10.88 -3.49 -9.60
CA ARG A 59 -11.01 -4.00 -10.96
C ARG A 59 -9.73 -4.69 -11.43
N ALA A 60 -8.57 -4.07 -11.20
CA ALA A 60 -7.28 -4.66 -11.56
C ALA A 60 -7.04 -5.98 -10.79
N MET A 61 -7.41 -6.06 -9.52
CA MET A 61 -7.34 -7.31 -8.75
C MET A 61 -8.18 -8.41 -9.40
N LYS A 62 -9.44 -8.12 -9.75
CA LYS A 62 -10.29 -9.09 -10.44
C LYS A 62 -9.68 -9.56 -11.76
N GLU A 63 -9.16 -8.64 -12.56
CA GLU A 63 -8.51 -8.95 -13.85
C GLU A 63 -7.25 -9.80 -13.67
N GLN A 64 -6.42 -9.52 -12.65
CA GLN A 64 -5.20 -10.27 -12.37
C GLN A 64 -5.48 -11.65 -11.76
N CYS A 65 -6.60 -11.81 -11.04
CA CYS A 65 -6.97 -13.08 -10.42
C CYS A 65 -7.70 -14.05 -11.36
N ALA A 66 -8.32 -13.54 -12.43
CA ALA A 66 -9.08 -14.36 -13.38
C ALA A 66 -8.31 -15.60 -13.93
N PRO A 67 -7.01 -15.54 -14.24
CA PRO A 67 -6.27 -16.71 -14.73
C PRO A 67 -6.06 -17.82 -13.70
N PHE A 68 -6.25 -17.55 -12.40
CA PHE A 68 -6.01 -18.54 -11.35
C PHE A 68 -7.16 -19.53 -11.17
N GLY A 69 -8.31 -19.31 -11.82
CA GLY A 69 -9.47 -20.21 -11.70
C GLY A 69 -9.96 -20.34 -10.26
N LEU A 70 -9.94 -19.23 -9.51
CA LEU A 70 -10.34 -19.19 -8.10
C LEU A 70 -11.79 -19.64 -7.91
N SER A 71 -12.08 -20.21 -6.74
CA SER A 71 -13.47 -20.42 -6.34
C SER A 71 -14.18 -19.08 -6.13
N SER A 72 -15.52 -19.08 -6.17
CA SER A 72 -16.28 -17.85 -5.89
C SER A 72 -16.03 -17.30 -4.48
N GLU A 73 -15.72 -18.18 -3.53
CA GLU A 73 -15.35 -17.80 -2.16
C GLU A 73 -13.97 -17.12 -2.13
N ASP A 74 -12.98 -17.72 -2.80
CA ASP A 74 -11.63 -17.13 -2.88
C ASP A 74 -11.62 -15.81 -3.64
N GLU A 75 -12.40 -15.67 -4.73
CA GLU A 75 -12.57 -14.39 -5.43
C GLU A 75 -13.13 -13.31 -4.51
N THR A 76 -14.13 -13.66 -3.70
CA THR A 76 -14.73 -12.74 -2.74
C THR A 76 -13.72 -12.34 -1.67
N SER A 77 -13.03 -13.31 -1.08
CA SER A 77 -12.01 -13.09 -0.06
C SER A 77 -10.89 -12.17 -0.55
N VAL A 78 -10.41 -12.36 -1.78
CA VAL A 78 -9.37 -11.50 -2.38
C VAL A 78 -9.86 -10.06 -2.54
N LEU A 79 -11.11 -9.85 -2.96
CA LEU A 79 -11.68 -8.52 -3.14
C LEU A 79 -11.95 -7.81 -1.81
N GLU A 80 -12.42 -8.53 -0.79
CA GLU A 80 -12.58 -8.04 0.57
C GLU A 80 -11.24 -7.62 1.16
N TYR A 81 -10.23 -8.49 1.04
CA TYR A 81 -8.88 -8.19 1.51
C TYR A 81 -8.29 -6.94 0.81
N ALA A 82 -8.43 -6.83 -0.51
CA ALA A 82 -7.99 -5.65 -1.26
C ALA A 82 -8.73 -4.37 -0.84
N CYS A 83 -10.02 -4.50 -0.49
CA CYS A 83 -10.84 -3.41 0.00
C CYS A 83 -10.36 -2.92 1.37
N GLU A 84 -10.18 -3.83 2.32
CA GLU A 84 -9.68 -3.53 3.67
C GLU A 84 -8.30 -2.89 3.62
N PHE A 85 -7.38 -3.48 2.84
CA PHE A 85 -6.03 -2.95 2.65
C PHE A 85 -6.05 -1.49 2.18
N PHE A 86 -6.89 -1.18 1.20
CA PHE A 86 -7.02 0.18 0.66
C PHE A 86 -7.59 1.16 1.69
N GLU A 87 -8.58 0.72 2.47
CA GLU A 87 -9.20 1.54 3.50
C GLU A 87 -8.23 1.85 4.64
N GLU A 88 -7.47 0.86 5.11
CA GLU A 88 -6.45 1.07 6.14
C GLU A 88 -5.33 2.00 5.66
N ALA A 89 -4.87 1.86 4.42
CA ALA A 89 -3.93 2.80 3.82
C ALA A 89 -4.49 4.23 3.75
N SER A 90 -5.79 4.37 3.46
CA SER A 90 -6.49 5.66 3.44
C SER A 90 -6.58 6.29 4.83
N LYS A 91 -6.93 5.49 5.85
CA LYS A 91 -6.97 5.94 7.25
C LYS A 91 -5.59 6.39 7.72
N GLU A 92 -4.53 5.65 7.39
CA GLU A 92 -3.16 6.01 7.74
C GLU A 92 -2.66 7.26 7.01
N ALA A 93 -3.01 7.44 5.73
CA ALA A 93 -2.71 8.67 5.00
C ALA A 93 -3.36 9.90 5.66
N ALA A 94 -4.64 9.78 6.05
CA ALA A 94 -5.36 10.85 6.74
C ALA A 94 -4.74 11.18 8.11
N ARG A 95 -4.37 10.15 8.90
CA ARG A 95 -3.68 10.33 10.19
C ARG A 95 -2.36 11.10 10.04
N GLN A 96 -1.56 10.77 9.02
CA GLN A 96 -0.30 11.48 8.79
C GLN A 96 -0.50 12.91 8.32
N ALA A 97 -1.49 13.16 7.45
CA ALA A 97 -1.83 14.52 7.03
C ALA A 97 -2.20 15.38 8.25
N ALA A 98 -3.04 14.85 9.15
CA ALA A 98 -3.40 15.51 10.40
C ALA A 98 -2.17 15.79 11.29
N ARG A 99 -1.26 14.82 11.44
CA ARG A 99 0.00 15.00 12.20
C ARG A 99 0.90 16.10 11.60
N LYS A 100 1.03 16.17 10.27
CA LYS A 100 1.80 17.22 9.57
C LYS A 100 1.21 18.61 9.83
N VAL A 101 -0.12 18.74 9.83
CA VAL A 101 -0.81 20.00 10.14
C VAL A 101 -0.56 20.43 11.59
N ALA A 102 -0.67 19.50 12.55
CA ALA A 102 -0.41 19.77 13.96
C ALA A 102 1.05 20.18 14.24
N ALA A 103 2.02 19.56 13.55
CA ALA A 103 3.43 19.94 13.67
C ALA A 103 3.69 21.36 13.13
N LYS A 104 3.06 21.73 12.01
CA LYS A 104 3.19 23.06 11.41
C LYS A 104 2.60 24.16 12.31
N SER A 105 1.45 23.92 12.94
CA SER A 105 0.84 24.88 13.87
C SER A 105 1.70 25.08 15.13
N ALA A 106 2.27 24.00 15.69
CA ALA A 106 3.16 24.07 16.84
C ALA A 106 4.49 24.82 16.55
N GLY A 107 5.07 24.65 15.35
CA GLY A 107 6.25 25.39 14.92
C GLY A 107 5.99 26.88 14.70
N THR A 108 4.83 27.21 14.11
CA THR A 108 4.42 28.61 13.88
C THR A 108 4.17 29.36 15.18
N ALA A 109 3.55 28.71 16.18
CA ALA A 109 3.33 29.29 17.50
C ALA A 109 4.65 29.61 18.23
N ARG A 110 5.65 28.71 18.14
CA ARG A 110 6.98 28.92 18.73
C ARG A 110 7.76 30.07 18.06
N SER A 111 7.68 30.20 16.74
CA SER A 111 8.33 31.31 16.02
C SER A 111 7.72 32.67 16.34
N ARG A 112 6.40 32.76 16.57
CA ARG A 112 5.73 34.01 16.95
C ARG A 112 6.05 34.46 18.37
N ALA A 113 6.24 33.52 19.31
CA ALA A 113 6.60 33.85 20.70
C ALA A 113 8.04 34.40 20.85
N SER A 114 8.93 34.12 19.89
CA SER A 114 10.33 34.56 19.91
C SER A 114 10.60 35.92 19.23
N GLY A 115 9.59 36.53 18.59
CA GLY A 115 9.73 37.74 17.78
C GLY A 115 9.23 39.04 18.45
N HIS A 116 9.10 39.06 19.77
CA HIS A 116 8.73 40.24 20.57
C HIS A 116 9.81 40.51 21.62
N GLY A 117 11.04 40.77 21.16
CA GLY A 117 12.15 41.27 21.95
C GLY A 117 12.66 42.57 21.35
#